data_AF-S7XHB3-F1
#
_entry.id   AF-S7XHB3-F1
#
_cell.length_a   1.000
_cell.length_b   1.000
_cell.length_c   1.000
_cell.angle_alpha   90.00
_cell.angle_beta   90.00
_cell.angle_gamma   90.00
#
_symmetry.space_group_name_H-M   'P 1'
#
loop_
_entity.id
_entity.type
_entity.pdbx_description
1 polymer ?
#
loop_
_entity_poly.entity_id
_entity_poly.type
_entity_poly.pdbx_seq_one_letter_code
_entity_poly.pdbx_strand_id
1 'polypeptide(L)'
;MNFLLVFLPILINCNRYKITHSDYDRIKELIPKPHEVGLYNEITNNSDFLCSFEVNKEYDNSKEIKIIKLNNYDSGTSNNILPAIFCEISDIKCLTLIRLKLSKLPNQFKN
;
A
#
# COMPACT_ATOMS: atom_id res chain seq x y z
N MET A 1 17.67 -18.45 -41.35
CA MET A 1 17.11 -17.25 -40.73
C MET A 1 16.93 -17.56 -39.25
N ASN A 2 17.87 -17.16 -38.40
CA ASN A 2 17.80 -17.45 -36.96
C ASN A 2 17.16 -16.25 -36.27
N PHE A 3 15.93 -16.43 -35.81
CA PHE A 3 15.26 -15.49 -34.91
C PHE A 3 15.89 -15.62 -33.52
N LEU A 4 16.76 -14.68 -33.16
CA LEU A 4 17.18 -14.48 -31.78
C LEU A 4 15.99 -13.86 -31.02
N LEU A 5 15.23 -14.71 -30.34
CA LEU A 5 14.26 -14.29 -29.33
C LEU A 5 15.05 -13.78 -28.11
N VAL A 6 15.32 -12.48 -28.10
CA VAL A 6 15.84 -11.80 -26.91
C VAL A 6 14.67 -11.66 -25.93
N PHE A 7 14.55 -12.61 -25.01
CA PHE A 7 13.73 -12.42 -23.81
C PHE A 7 14.44 -11.40 -22.93
N LEU A 8 14.07 -10.13 -23.08
CA LEU A 8 14.36 -9.14 -22.05
C LEU A 8 13.52 -9.54 -20.82
N PRO A 9 14.13 -9.87 -19.67
CA PRO A 9 13.37 -9.96 -18.44
C PRO A 9 12.77 -8.58 -18.21
N ILE A 10 11.45 -8.50 -18.27
CA ILE A 10 10.70 -7.33 -17.84
C ILE A 10 11.16 -7.08 -16.40
N LEU A 11 11.96 -6.02 -16.20
CA LEU A 11 12.43 -5.60 -14.88
C LEU A 11 11.23 -5.04 -14.12
N ILE A 12 10.37 -5.93 -13.60
CA ILE A 12 9.35 -5.58 -12.63
C ILE A 12 10.11 -5.23 -11.36
N ASN A 13 10.31 -3.94 -11.12
CA ASN A 13 10.86 -3.48 -9.86
C ASN A 13 9.80 -3.71 -8.78
N CYS A 14 9.92 -4.86 -8.11
CA CYS A 14 9.14 -5.20 -6.93
C CYS A 14 9.85 -4.64 -5.70
N ASN A 15 9.32 -3.57 -5.14
CA ASN A 15 9.84 -2.96 -3.92
C ASN A 15 9.00 -3.36 -2.73
N ARG A 16 9.65 -3.83 -1.66
CA ARG A 16 9.00 -4.16 -0.39
C ARG A 16 9.11 -2.99 0.57
N TYR A 17 7.99 -2.61 1.15
CA TYR A 17 7.89 -1.56 2.15
C TYR A 17 7.38 -2.14 3.47
N LYS A 18 7.91 -1.61 4.55
CA LYS A 18 7.41 -1.80 5.90
C LYS A 18 7.23 -0.43 6.52
N ILE A 19 6.02 -0.18 6.99
CA ILE A 19 5.63 1.07 7.62
C ILE A 19 5.11 0.75 9.01
N THR A 20 5.63 1.47 9.98
CA THR A 20 5.19 1.49 11.38
C THR A 20 4.75 2.90 11.76
N HIS A 21 4.21 3.08 12.97
CA HIS A 21 3.81 4.39 13.48
C HIS A 21 4.95 5.44 13.50
N SER A 22 6.22 5.01 13.45
CA SER A 22 7.39 5.88 13.46
C SER A 22 8.04 6.11 12.08
N ASP A 23 7.58 5.44 11.02
CA ASP A 23 8.17 5.51 9.66
C ASP A 23 7.66 6.73 8.85
N TYR A 24 7.54 7.89 9.48
CA TYR A 24 6.93 9.10 8.89
C TYR A 24 7.58 9.53 7.57
N ASP A 25 8.91 9.54 7.47
CA ASP A 25 9.61 10.00 6.28
C ASP A 25 9.47 9.02 5.10
N ARG A 26 9.42 7.71 5.36
CA ARG A 26 9.22 6.68 4.32
C ARG A 26 7.81 6.72 3.73
N ILE A 27 6.81 7.07 4.54
CA ILE A 27 5.44 7.26 4.08
C ILE A 27 5.37 8.39 3.04
N LYS A 28 6.09 9.49 3.26
CA LYS A 28 6.09 10.65 2.35
C LYS A 28 6.65 10.33 0.97
N GLU A 29 7.62 9.42 0.87
CA GLU A 29 8.16 8.99 -0.43
C GLU A 29 7.11 8.27 -1.30
N LEU A 30 6.10 7.67 -0.67
CA LEU A 30 5.06 6.91 -1.36
C LEU A 30 3.83 7.74 -1.72
N ILE A 31 3.57 8.83 -0.99
CA ILE A 31 2.42 9.72 -1.21
C ILE A 31 2.94 11.05 -1.80
N PRO A 32 2.70 11.35 -3.08
CA PRO A 32 3.16 12.60 -3.69
C PRO A 32 2.48 13.85 -3.11
N LYS A 33 1.33 13.69 -2.42
CA LYS A 33 0.60 14.77 -1.74
C LYS A 33 0.40 14.46 -0.25
N PRO A 34 1.47 14.54 0.55
CA PRO A 34 1.44 14.18 1.96
C PRO A 34 0.50 15.05 2.82
N HIS A 35 -0.02 16.18 2.33
CA HIS A 35 -0.54 17.24 3.20
C HIS A 35 -1.90 16.99 3.88
N GLU A 36 -2.50 15.81 3.76
CA GLU A 36 -3.69 15.47 4.56
C GLU A 36 -3.30 14.94 5.95
N VAL A 37 -3.36 15.84 6.94
CA VAL A 37 -3.13 15.57 8.37
C VAL A 37 -3.89 14.34 8.90
N GLY A 38 -5.06 14.04 8.32
CA GLY A 38 -5.91 12.91 8.73
C GLY A 38 -5.26 11.53 8.50
N LEU A 39 -4.53 11.35 7.40
CA LEU A 39 -3.87 10.08 7.06
C LEU A 39 -2.73 9.75 8.02
N TYR A 40 -2.03 10.80 8.46
CA TYR A 40 -0.94 10.66 9.41
C TYR A 40 -1.43 10.28 10.79
N ASN A 41 -2.47 10.97 11.26
CA ASN A 41 -3.06 10.69 12.56
C ASN A 41 -3.54 9.24 12.67
N GLU A 42 -4.03 8.64 11.57
CA GLU A 42 -4.42 7.23 11.54
C GLU A 42 -3.23 6.30 11.90
N ILE A 43 -2.06 6.58 11.34
CA ILE A 43 -0.86 5.74 11.50
C ILE A 43 -0.13 6.07 12.81
N THR A 44 0.05 7.35 13.14
CA THR A 44 0.85 7.78 14.29
C THR A 44 0.16 7.58 15.62
N ASN A 45 -1.18 7.64 15.67
CA ASN A 45 -1.93 7.46 16.91
C ASN A 45 -2.11 5.98 17.29
N ASN A 46 -1.78 5.06 16.39
CA ASN A 46 -1.81 3.63 16.64
C ASN A 46 -0.38 3.11 16.84
N SER A 47 0.07 3.00 18.10
CA SER A 47 1.42 2.53 18.43
C SER A 47 1.73 1.12 17.91
N ASP A 48 0.71 0.30 17.72
CA ASP A 48 0.86 -1.07 17.21
C ASP A 48 0.76 -1.15 15.68
N PHE A 49 0.59 0.00 15.01
CA PHE A 49 0.47 0.05 13.56
C PHE A 49 1.67 -0.61 12.89
N LEU A 50 1.37 -1.57 12.02
CA LEU A 50 2.33 -2.22 11.16
C LEU A 50 1.67 -2.56 9.83
N CYS A 51 2.20 -2.03 8.74
CA CYS A 51 1.83 -2.44 7.40
C CYS A 51 3.07 -2.91 6.65
N SER A 52 2.97 -4.03 5.94
CA SER A 52 4.00 -4.51 5.03
C SER A 52 3.36 -4.84 3.69
N PHE A 53 3.92 -4.30 2.62
CA PHE A 53 3.35 -4.43 1.28
C PHE A 53 4.43 -4.41 0.21
N GLU A 54 4.09 -4.97 -0.94
CA GLU A 54 4.87 -4.95 -2.17
C GLU A 54 4.28 -3.92 -3.11
N VAL A 55 5.13 -3.14 -3.76
CA VAL A 55 4.75 -2.27 -4.89
C VAL A 55 5.48 -2.78 -6.12
N ASN A 56 4.71 -3.22 -7.12
CA ASN A 56 5.22 -3.51 -8.46
C ASN A 56 4.91 -2.32 -9.34
N LYS A 57 5.94 -1.76 -9.99
CA LYS A 57 5.76 -0.74 -11.01
C LYS A 57 5.70 -1.42 -12.39
N GLU A 58 4.61 -1.16 -13.11
CA GLU A 58 4.47 -1.58 -14.50
C GLU A 58 5.08 -0.54 -15.46
N TYR A 59 5.18 -0.92 -16.74
CA TYR A 59 5.77 -0.11 -17.81
C TYR A 59 5.07 1.24 -18.05
N ASP A 60 3.78 1.33 -17.77
CA ASP A 60 2.96 2.53 -17.91
C ASP A 60 3.04 3.46 -16.68
N ASN A 61 3.99 3.21 -15.76
CA ASN A 61 4.11 3.83 -14.45
C ASN A 61 2.96 3.52 -13.48
N SER A 62 2.03 2.63 -13.85
CA SER A 62 1.01 2.17 -12.91
C SER A 62 1.61 1.31 -11.82
N LYS A 63 0.94 1.32 -10.68
CA LYS A 63 1.38 0.64 -9.45
C LYS A 63 0.39 -0.47 -9.12
N GLU A 64 0.92 -1.68 -8.97
CA GLU A 64 0.20 -2.74 -8.28
C GLU A 64 0.72 -2.83 -6.85
N ILE A 65 -0.19 -2.72 -5.89
CA ILE A 65 0.13 -2.80 -4.47
C ILE A 65 -0.47 -4.07 -3.90
N LYS A 66 0.34 -4.83 -3.17
CA LYS A 66 -0.09 -6.04 -2.50
C LYS A 66 0.21 -5.95 -1.01
N ILE A 67 -0.84 -5.93 -0.19
CA ILE A 67 -0.67 -5.94 1.27
C ILE A 67 -0.35 -7.35 1.72
N ILE A 68 0.84 -7.52 2.31
CA ILE A 68 1.36 -8.79 2.82
C ILE A 68 0.99 -8.97 4.29
N LYS A 69 1.07 -7.90 5.08
CA LYS A 69 0.73 -7.90 6.49
C LYS A 69 0.12 -6.56 6.88
N LEU A 70 -0.94 -6.61 7.68
CA LEU A 70 -1.58 -5.43 8.25
C LEU A 70 -1.90 -5.70 9.71
N ASN A 71 -1.45 -4.77 10.55
CA ASN A 71 -1.86 -4.59 11.92
C ASN A 71 -2.34 -3.13 12.04
N ASN A 72 -3.65 -2.96 11.96
CA ASN A 72 -4.33 -1.68 12.18
C ASN A 72 -5.70 -2.01 12.77
N TYR A 73 -5.73 -2.42 14.04
CA TYR A 73 -6.92 -3.02 14.62
C TYR A 73 -8.05 -2.02 14.84
N ASP A 74 -9.26 -2.46 14.50
CA ASP A 74 -10.51 -1.90 14.97
C ASP A 74 -10.81 -2.46 16.36
N SER A 75 -10.79 -1.59 17.38
CA SER A 75 -11.04 -1.96 18.78
C SER A 75 -12.41 -2.60 19.00
N GLY A 76 -13.39 -2.38 18.11
CA GLY A 76 -14.73 -2.97 18.22
C GLY A 76 -14.84 -4.39 17.66
N THR A 77 -13.94 -4.81 16.77
CA THR A 77 -14.12 -6.05 16.00
C THR A 77 -12.90 -6.97 15.97
N SER A 78 -11.75 -6.53 16.50
CA SER A 78 -10.46 -7.24 16.43
C SER A 78 -9.97 -7.56 15.00
N ASN A 79 -10.63 -7.02 13.98
CA ASN A 79 -10.21 -7.10 12.59
C ASN A 79 -9.39 -5.86 12.22
N ASN A 80 -8.79 -5.86 11.04
CA ASN A 80 -8.02 -4.72 10.57
C ASN A 80 -8.91 -3.67 9.88
N ILE A 81 -8.51 -2.41 10.00
CA ILE A 81 -8.98 -1.29 9.19
C ILE A 81 -7.97 -1.10 8.07
N LEU A 82 -8.43 -1.12 6.81
CA LEU A 82 -7.55 -0.82 5.69
C LEU A 82 -7.15 0.67 5.76
N PRO A 83 -5.85 1.00 5.80
CA PRO A 83 -5.41 2.37 5.95
C PRO A 83 -5.82 3.25 4.77
N ALA A 84 -6.28 4.47 5.05
CA ALA A 84 -6.73 5.39 4.01
C ALA A 84 -5.59 5.87 3.10
N ILE A 85 -4.34 5.71 3.53
CA ILE A 85 -3.13 6.03 2.74
C ILE A 85 -3.14 5.41 1.33
N PHE A 86 -3.69 4.20 1.19
CA PHE A 86 -3.73 3.51 -0.10
C PHE A 86 -4.72 4.16 -1.08
N CYS A 87 -5.60 5.05 -0.62
CA CYS A 87 -6.48 5.85 -1.48
C CYS A 87 -5.76 7.06 -2.11
N GLU A 88 -4.60 7.45 -1.55
CA GLU A 88 -3.91 8.70 -1.87
C GLU A 88 -2.66 8.51 -2.74
N ILE A 89 -2.27 7.25 -2.94
CA ILE A 89 -1.21 6.90 -3.86
C ILE A 89 -1.79 7.02 -5.28
N SER A 90 -1.22 7.94 -6.07
CA SER A 90 -1.59 8.10 -7.47
C SER A 90 -1.26 6.85 -8.29
N ASP A 91 -2.00 6.65 -9.38
CA ASP A 91 -1.68 5.64 -10.40
C ASP A 91 -1.69 4.19 -9.88
N ILE A 92 -2.40 3.92 -8.78
CA ILE A 92 -2.71 2.53 -8.40
C ILE A 92 -3.66 1.96 -9.44
N LYS A 93 -3.21 0.91 -10.11
CA LYS A 93 -4.03 0.08 -11.01
C LYS A 93 -4.72 -1.04 -10.24
N CYS A 94 -4.03 -1.62 -9.26
CA CYS A 94 -4.54 -2.74 -8.48
C CYS A 94 -4.08 -2.66 -7.02
N LEU A 95 -5.02 -2.83 -6.08
CA LEU A 95 -4.74 -3.04 -4.66
C LEU A 95 -5.20 -4.45 -4.26
N THR A 96 -4.24 -5.34 -4.03
CA THR A 96 -4.49 -6.73 -3.67
C THR A 96 -4.43 -6.93 -2.17
N LEU A 97 -5.52 -7.47 -1.61
CA LEU A 97 -5.69 -7.76 -0.20
C LEU A 97 -5.72 -9.29 -0.02
N ILE A 98 -4.65 -9.90 0.52
CA ILE A 98 -4.57 -11.36 0.66
C ILE A 98 -4.61 -11.74 2.14
N ARG A 99 -5.56 -12.62 2.50
CA ARG A 99 -5.68 -13.21 3.85
C ARG A 99 -5.80 -12.16 4.97
N LEU A 100 -6.38 -10.99 4.67
CA LEU A 100 -6.69 -9.95 5.64
C LEU A 100 -8.15 -10.05 6.04
N LYS A 101 -8.43 -10.11 7.36
CA LYS A 101 -9.77 -9.89 7.88
C LYS A 101 -9.95 -8.39 8.09
N LEU A 102 -10.86 -7.78 7.33
CA LEU A 102 -11.16 -6.36 7.41
C LEU A 102 -12.53 -6.15 8.04
N SER A 103 -12.64 -5.23 8.99
CA SER A 103 -13.95 -4.77 9.51
C SER A 103 -14.51 -3.60 8.71
N LYS A 104 -13.63 -2.79 8.13
CA LYS A 104 -14.01 -1.55 7.45
C LYS A 104 -13.06 -1.23 6.31
N LEU A 105 -13.63 -0.78 5.19
CA LEU A 105 -12.92 -0.11 4.11
C LEU A 105 -12.99 1.42 4.31
N PRO A 106 -11.95 2.18 3.88
CA PRO A 106 -12.00 3.63 3.81
C PRO A 106 -13.25 4.12 3.09
N ASN A 107 -13.76 5.28 3.50
CA ASN A 107 -14.98 5.84 2.90
C ASN A 107 -14.78 6.16 1.41
N GLN A 108 -13.55 6.39 0.96
CA GLN A 108 -13.19 6.59 -0.44
C GLN A 108 -13.51 5.38 -1.33
N PHE A 109 -13.68 4.18 -0.76
CA PHE A 109 -14.14 2.98 -1.48
C PHE A 109 -15.67 2.80 -1.44
N LYS A 110 -16.38 3.61 -0.66
CA LYS A 110 -17.84 3.59 -0.56
C LYS A 110 -18.38 4.65 -1.50
N ASN A 111 -18.67 4.25 -2.74
CA ASN A 111 -19.53 5.04 -3.62
C ASN A 111 -20.91 5.25 -2.98
#